data_AF-A0A0F9D920-F1
#
_entry.id   AF-A0A0F9D920-F1
#
_cell.length_a   1.000
_cell.length_b   1.000
_cell.length_c   1.000
_cell.angle_alpha   90.00
_cell.angle_beta   90.00
_cell.angle_gamma   90.00
#
_symmetry.space_group_name_H-M   'P 1'
#
loop_
_entity.id
_entity.type
_entity.pdbx_description
1 polymer ?
#
loop_
_entity_poly.entity_id
_entity_poly.type
_entity_poly.pdbx_seq_one_letter_code
_entity_poly.pdbx_strand_id
1 'polypeptide(L)'
;ADNSMQTALNDMQAAISEFSEAHAAAVSTGITKLPEAPRRSILFVFWDAEEMGMFGSKHWVENPTVPLDRVTAMVNLDMIGRLGEKPLAVLASRSAYGWRRLVSRHNEGPALPLNFSWSLEEWSDHTIFLEKDIPVLLLSTGEHENYHRPSDDAHLIDNSGINRIVRLAFGLVNDLANRDETLRFRAAARKENEKLQKQLDARVPQLADRLGASWQKQPSQAGGVRVTRVVYNTPASRSQLRRGDRIVEFAGHEIQSGDDLTGAVNSAQNPVTAIVYRAGRREPQELTLELTGKPLRLGVTWRVDEAEPVPVLRLCGEERQLLLTDGQKHPCRAVGQGGGQIGDEIDALGFRIFAQILAKVAKHLQQIEGFFLFFNQL
;
A
#
# COMPACT_ATOMS: atom_id res chain seq x y z
N ALA A 1 -8.62 -3.92 29.91
CA ALA A 1 -7.80 -4.24 28.71
C ALA A 1 -7.16 -2.99 28.13
N ASP A 2 -7.87 -1.85 27.98
CA ASP A 2 -7.33 -0.65 27.34
C ASP A 2 -6.19 0.05 28.12
N ASN A 3 -6.27 0.10 29.46
CA ASN A 3 -5.24 0.77 30.26
C ASN A 3 -3.88 0.05 30.27
N SER A 4 -3.85 -1.28 30.13
CA SER A 4 -2.60 -2.04 30.22
C SER A 4 -1.72 -1.88 28.98
N MET A 5 -2.34 -1.76 27.80
CA MET A 5 -1.60 -1.50 26.56
C MET A 5 -1.02 -0.08 26.57
N GLN A 6 -1.81 0.91 27.02
CA GLN A 6 -1.33 2.29 27.14
C GLN A 6 -0.20 2.42 28.17
N THR A 7 -0.25 1.69 29.29
CA THR A 7 0.84 1.66 30.26
C THR A 7 2.12 1.05 29.69
N ALA A 8 2.03 -0.10 28.99
CA ALA A 8 3.18 -0.71 28.33
C ALA A 8 3.79 0.23 27.27
N LEU A 9 2.95 0.94 26.52
CA LEU A 9 3.36 1.93 25.52
C LEU A 9 4.07 3.14 26.14
N ASN A 10 3.63 3.63 27.31
CA ASN A 10 4.26 4.75 28.00
C ASN A 10 5.63 4.36 28.57
N ASP A 11 5.75 3.13 29.08
CA ASP A 11 7.02 2.63 29.64
C ASP A 11 8.05 2.31 28.55
N MET A 12 7.60 1.88 27.38
CA MET A 12 8.43 1.80 26.16
C MET A 12 9.08 3.14 25.82
N GLN A 13 8.35 4.25 25.95
CA GLN A 13 8.89 5.59 25.64
C GLN A 13 10.03 6.00 26.58
N ALA A 14 10.02 5.53 27.83
CA ALA A 14 11.10 5.80 28.77
C ALA A 14 12.38 5.01 28.45
N ALA A 15 12.27 3.85 27.78
CA ALA A 15 13.40 3.01 27.38
C ALA A 15 14.09 3.46 26.08
N ILE A 16 13.40 4.25 25.24
CA ILE A 16 13.86 4.65 23.89
C ILE A 16 14.94 5.73 23.89
N SER A 17 15.32 6.29 25.05
CA SER A 17 16.29 7.40 25.12
C SER A 17 17.75 7.03 24.88
N GLU A 18 18.09 5.77 24.63
CA GLU A 18 19.47 5.30 24.41
C GLU A 18 19.55 4.46 23.12
N PHE A 19 20.76 4.11 22.67
CA PHE A 19 21.17 3.50 21.38
C PHE A 19 20.26 2.40 20.76
N SER A 20 20.59 1.90 19.55
CA SER A 20 19.83 0.85 18.84
C SER A 20 19.36 -0.33 19.70
N GLU A 21 20.18 -0.76 20.66
CA GLU A 21 19.87 -1.79 21.65
C GLU A 21 18.66 -1.46 22.54
N ALA A 22 18.48 -0.17 22.87
CA ALA A 22 17.41 0.31 23.72
C ALA A 22 16.02 0.16 23.07
N HIS A 23 15.93 0.06 21.73
CA HIS A 23 14.66 -0.08 21.03
C HIS A 23 14.09 -1.50 21.13
N ALA A 24 14.91 -2.53 20.92
CA ALA A 24 14.48 -3.91 21.15
C ALA A 24 14.26 -4.17 22.65
N ALA A 25 15.07 -3.53 23.52
CA ALA A 25 14.83 -3.52 24.96
C ALA A 25 13.49 -2.82 25.34
N ALA A 26 13.10 -1.77 24.63
CA ALA A 26 11.81 -1.12 24.80
C ALA A 26 10.66 -2.08 24.44
N VAL A 27 10.72 -2.74 23.28
CA VAL A 27 9.73 -3.77 22.91
C VAL A 27 9.67 -4.87 23.98
N SER A 28 10.82 -5.35 24.44
CA SER A 28 10.92 -6.37 25.51
C SER A 28 10.26 -5.90 26.82
N THR A 29 10.52 -4.65 27.22
CA THR A 29 9.89 -4.03 28.39
C THR A 29 8.37 -3.94 28.22
N GLY A 30 7.88 -3.56 27.05
CA GLY A 30 6.44 -3.54 26.76
C GLY A 30 5.82 -4.92 26.88
N ILE A 31 6.47 -5.96 26.35
CA ILE A 31 5.96 -7.34 26.35
C ILE A 31 5.89 -7.90 27.78
N THR A 32 6.92 -7.66 28.60
CA THR A 32 6.96 -8.15 30.00
C THR A 32 5.91 -7.50 30.91
N LYS A 33 5.35 -6.36 30.49
CA LYS A 33 4.28 -5.62 31.21
C LYS A 33 2.87 -5.99 30.76
N LEU A 34 2.73 -6.87 29.77
CA LEU A 34 1.41 -7.35 29.37
C LEU A 34 0.75 -8.14 30.52
N PRO A 35 -0.58 -8.00 30.70
CA PRO A 35 -1.30 -8.71 31.77
C PRO A 35 -1.32 -10.23 31.55
N GLU A 36 -1.26 -10.64 30.28
CA GLU A 36 -1.18 -12.03 29.88
C GLU A 36 0.14 -12.24 29.13
N ALA A 37 0.88 -13.28 29.51
CA ALA A 37 2.10 -13.65 28.81
C ALA A 37 1.78 -14.13 27.39
N PRO A 38 2.61 -13.79 26.38
CA PRO A 38 2.39 -14.26 25.03
C PRO A 38 2.38 -15.79 24.91
N ARG A 39 1.53 -16.32 24.02
CA ARG A 39 1.38 -17.78 23.80
C ARG A 39 2.62 -18.46 23.22
N ARG A 40 3.50 -17.71 22.56
CA ARG A 40 4.80 -18.18 22.04
C ARG A 40 5.94 -17.40 22.68
N SER A 41 7.07 -18.07 22.83
CA SER A 41 8.32 -17.43 23.26
C SER A 41 8.77 -16.37 22.27
N ILE A 42 9.28 -15.25 22.78
CA ILE A 42 9.90 -14.19 22.00
C ILE A 42 11.38 -14.16 22.39
N LEU A 43 12.26 -14.25 21.39
CA LEU A 43 13.70 -14.14 21.58
C LEU A 43 14.14 -12.76 21.11
N PHE A 44 14.70 -11.96 22.01
CA PHE A 44 15.36 -10.70 21.68
C PHE A 44 16.85 -10.99 21.49
N VAL A 45 17.39 -10.59 20.34
CA VAL A 45 18.79 -10.84 19.99
C VAL A 45 19.43 -9.55 19.50
N PHE A 46 20.67 -9.33 19.94
CA PHE A 46 21.52 -8.23 19.52
C PHE A 46 22.74 -8.86 18.87
N TRP A 47 22.97 -8.54 17.60
CA TRP A 47 23.98 -9.19 16.79
C TRP A 47 25.30 -8.43 16.85
N ASP A 48 26.38 -9.16 17.16
CA ASP A 48 27.73 -8.63 17.04
C ASP A 48 28.22 -8.71 15.59
N ALA A 49 29.10 -7.78 15.22
CA ALA A 49 29.84 -7.79 13.96
C ALA A 49 28.95 -7.89 12.70
N GLU A 50 27.81 -7.20 12.71
CA GLU A 50 26.94 -7.02 11.54
C GLU A 50 27.71 -6.35 10.39
N GLU A 51 28.35 -5.22 10.67
CA GLU A 51 29.10 -4.41 9.68
C GLU A 51 30.33 -5.13 9.09
N MET A 52 30.76 -6.24 9.71
CA MET A 52 31.84 -7.08 9.19
C MET A 52 31.33 -8.22 8.30
N GLY A 53 30.03 -8.25 8.02
CA GLY A 53 29.37 -9.25 7.20
C GLY A 53 28.47 -10.21 7.98
N MET A 54 27.68 -9.70 8.93
CA MET A 54 26.64 -10.42 9.67
C MET A 54 27.17 -11.62 10.47
N PHE A 55 28.36 -11.50 11.08
CA PHE A 55 28.99 -12.67 11.71
C PHE A 55 28.23 -13.18 12.93
N GLY A 56 27.63 -12.30 13.74
CA GLY A 56 26.83 -12.70 14.90
C GLY A 56 25.61 -13.53 14.51
N SER A 57 24.80 -13.04 13.56
CA SER A 57 23.61 -13.76 13.09
C SER A 57 23.96 -15.04 12.35
N LYS A 58 25.03 -15.05 11.52
CA LYS A 58 25.58 -16.28 10.92
C LYS A 58 25.95 -17.31 11.96
N HIS A 59 26.72 -16.91 12.97
CA HIS A 59 27.16 -17.82 14.01
C HIS A 59 25.98 -18.45 14.77
N TRP A 60 24.97 -17.65 15.11
CA TRP A 60 23.79 -18.16 15.82
C TRP A 60 22.97 -19.09 14.95
N VAL A 61 22.76 -18.79 13.67
CA VAL A 61 22.04 -19.70 12.76
C VAL A 61 22.77 -21.04 12.59
N GLU A 62 24.11 -21.05 12.65
CA GLU A 62 24.92 -22.26 12.64
C GLU A 62 24.92 -23.00 14.00
N ASN A 63 24.75 -22.27 15.11
CA ASN A 63 24.82 -22.79 16.48
C ASN A 63 23.63 -22.30 17.32
N PRO A 64 22.38 -22.63 16.95
CA PRO A 64 21.23 -21.91 17.45
C PRO A 64 20.87 -22.36 18.87
N THR A 65 20.56 -21.39 19.74
CA THR A 65 20.11 -21.67 21.12
C THR A 65 18.71 -22.26 21.18
N VAL A 66 17.93 -22.12 20.11
CA VAL A 66 16.66 -22.82 19.88
C VAL A 66 16.67 -23.45 18.49
N PRO A 67 16.10 -24.65 18.28
CA PRO A 67 16.03 -25.25 16.96
C PRO A 67 15.42 -24.31 15.91
N LEU A 68 16.06 -24.17 14.73
CA LEU A 68 15.63 -23.23 13.68
C LEU A 68 14.21 -23.52 13.17
N ASP A 69 13.80 -24.78 13.15
CA ASP A 69 12.43 -25.19 12.77
C ASP A 69 11.35 -24.69 13.74
N ARG A 70 11.74 -24.19 14.92
CA ARG A 70 10.86 -23.51 15.87
C ARG A 70 10.85 -21.99 15.71
N VAL A 71 11.71 -21.41 14.88
CA VAL A 71 11.75 -19.96 14.61
C VAL A 71 10.69 -19.64 13.55
N THR A 72 9.59 -19.02 13.99
CA THR A 72 8.42 -18.84 13.12
C THR A 72 8.48 -17.58 12.27
N ALA A 73 9.18 -16.54 12.75
CA ALA A 73 9.40 -15.28 12.06
C ALA A 73 10.50 -14.47 12.76
N MET A 74 11.09 -13.52 12.04
CA MET A 74 12.00 -12.51 12.54
C MET A 74 11.46 -11.12 12.19
N VAL A 75 11.47 -10.20 13.15
CA VAL A 75 11.30 -8.76 12.91
C VAL A 75 12.64 -8.10 13.18
N ASN A 76 13.29 -7.61 12.12
CA ASN A 76 14.57 -6.93 12.20
C ASN A 76 14.36 -5.41 12.28
N LEU A 77 15.10 -4.76 13.16
CA LEU A 77 15.11 -3.30 13.29
C LEU A 77 16.52 -2.82 12.98
N ASP A 78 16.67 -2.08 11.89
CA ASP A 78 17.97 -1.55 11.49
C ASP A 78 17.84 -0.13 10.95
N MET A 79 18.69 0.77 11.42
CA MET A 79 18.64 2.20 11.14
C MET A 79 17.23 2.80 11.36
N ILE A 80 16.67 2.73 12.56
CA ILE A 80 15.32 3.27 12.85
C ILE A 80 15.31 4.71 13.37
N GLY A 81 16.48 5.35 13.49
CA GLY A 81 16.65 6.63 14.17
C GLY A 81 16.41 7.89 13.34
N ARG A 82 16.23 7.79 12.01
CA ARG A 82 16.25 8.95 11.09
C ARG A 82 14.99 9.09 10.24
N LEU A 83 13.82 8.88 10.85
CA LEU A 83 12.55 8.88 10.12
C LEU A 83 12.23 10.26 9.51
N GLY A 84 12.11 11.30 10.35
CA GLY A 84 11.70 12.62 9.89
C GLY A 84 10.35 12.56 9.14
N GLU A 85 10.31 13.13 7.93
CA GLU A 85 9.13 13.10 7.06
C GLU A 85 9.13 11.92 6.06
N LYS A 86 10.20 11.10 6.06
CA LYS A 86 10.33 9.98 5.12
C LYS A 86 9.34 8.87 5.45
N PRO A 87 8.87 8.12 4.43
CA PRO A 87 8.18 6.86 4.69
C PRO A 87 9.12 5.84 5.34
N LEU A 88 8.62 5.10 6.32
CA LEU A 88 9.30 3.94 6.88
C LEU A 88 9.42 2.86 5.79
N ALA A 89 10.64 2.40 5.52
CA ALA A 89 10.88 1.28 4.64
C ALA A 89 10.49 -0.02 5.35
N VAL A 90 9.62 -0.79 4.70
CA VAL A 90 9.17 -2.11 5.12
C VAL A 90 9.70 -3.11 4.10
N LEU A 91 10.87 -3.66 4.39
CA LEU A 91 11.63 -4.54 3.51
C LEU A 91 11.35 -6.00 3.83
N ALA A 92 11.62 -6.88 2.85
CA ALA A 92 11.26 -8.30 2.92
C ALA A 92 9.79 -8.56 3.29
N SER A 93 8.90 -7.58 3.09
CA SER A 93 7.45 -7.68 3.35
C SER A 93 6.77 -8.79 2.55
N ARG A 94 7.46 -9.29 1.53
CA ARG A 94 7.06 -10.37 0.66
C ARG A 94 7.66 -11.72 1.09
N SER A 95 8.48 -11.81 2.13
CA SER A 95 9.04 -13.08 2.61
C SER A 95 7.99 -14.08 3.14
N ALA A 96 6.80 -13.61 3.50
CA ALA A 96 5.70 -14.45 3.98
C ALA A 96 4.34 -13.91 3.56
N TYR A 97 3.32 -14.76 3.70
CA TYR A 97 1.94 -14.37 3.47
C TYR A 97 1.41 -13.48 4.60
N GLY A 98 0.80 -12.34 4.26
CA GLY A 98 0.08 -11.51 5.24
C GLY A 98 0.90 -10.43 5.95
N TRP A 99 2.21 -10.30 5.67
CA TRP A 99 3.05 -9.28 6.30
C TRP A 99 2.54 -7.87 6.09
N ARG A 100 2.15 -7.51 4.86
CA ARG A 100 1.67 -6.15 4.58
C ARG A 100 0.40 -5.87 5.36
N ARG A 101 -0.52 -6.83 5.41
CA ARG A 101 -1.75 -6.72 6.21
C ARG A 101 -1.45 -6.55 7.69
N LEU A 102 -0.48 -7.29 8.23
CA LEU A 102 -0.10 -7.17 9.64
C LEU A 102 0.51 -5.81 9.96
N VAL A 103 1.45 -5.36 9.14
CA VAL A 103 2.06 -4.03 9.28
C VAL A 103 1.00 -2.94 9.20
N SER A 104 0.10 -3.00 8.22
CA SER A 104 -0.99 -2.04 8.09
C SER A 104 -1.96 -2.05 9.27
N ARG A 105 -2.28 -3.24 9.82
CA ARG A 105 -3.15 -3.36 11.00
C ARG A 105 -2.53 -2.73 12.24
N HIS A 106 -1.23 -2.91 12.46
CA HIS A 106 -0.54 -2.40 13.65
C HIS A 106 0.00 -0.98 13.50
N ASN A 107 -0.19 -0.35 12.34
CA ASN A 107 0.14 1.04 12.10
C ASN A 107 -1.00 1.99 12.55
N GLU A 108 -1.40 1.86 13.82
CA GLU A 108 -2.49 2.64 14.43
C GLU A 108 -1.95 3.89 15.17
N GLY A 109 -2.78 4.93 15.31
CA GLY A 109 -2.38 6.21 15.92
C GLY A 109 -1.87 7.23 14.89
N PRO A 110 -0.84 8.07 15.19
CA PRO A 110 -0.20 8.91 14.17
C PRO A 110 0.55 8.03 13.16
N ALA A 111 -0.21 7.50 12.21
CA ALA A 111 0.20 6.47 11.27
C ALA A 111 1.51 6.83 10.56
N LEU A 112 2.43 5.88 10.51
CA LEU A 112 3.65 6.00 9.72
C LEU A 112 3.30 6.00 8.23
N PRO A 113 3.84 6.92 7.42
CA PRO A 113 3.88 6.69 5.99
C PRO A 113 4.73 5.43 5.74
N LEU A 114 4.18 4.45 5.01
CA LEU A 114 4.83 3.15 4.79
C LEU A 114 5.24 2.98 3.33
N ASN A 115 6.47 2.54 3.10
CA ASN A 115 6.96 2.13 1.79
C ASN A 115 7.30 0.64 1.80
N PHE A 116 6.49 -0.17 1.10
CA PHE A 116 6.70 -1.62 1.00
C PHE A 116 7.54 -1.94 -0.24
N SER A 117 8.72 -2.52 -0.03
CA SER A 117 9.57 -3.03 -1.12
C SER A 117 9.14 -4.44 -1.53
N TRP A 118 9.31 -4.73 -2.82
CA TRP A 118 9.15 -6.07 -3.38
C TRP A 118 10.47 -6.84 -3.42
N SER A 119 11.60 -6.14 -3.35
CA SER A 119 12.90 -6.71 -3.08
C SER A 119 12.99 -7.25 -1.65
N LEU A 120 13.80 -8.30 -1.48
CA LEU A 120 14.16 -8.82 -0.17
C LEU A 120 15.23 -7.97 0.51
N GLU A 121 16.03 -7.23 -0.28
CA GLU A 121 17.16 -6.39 0.15
C GLU A 121 18.11 -7.09 1.14
N GLU A 122 19.28 -7.54 0.68
CA GLU A 122 20.16 -8.45 1.45
C GLU A 122 21.36 -7.73 2.08
N TRP A 123 21.11 -6.75 2.95
CA TRP A 123 22.17 -5.89 3.53
C TRP A 123 22.21 -5.82 5.06
N SER A 124 21.37 -6.59 5.77
CA SER A 124 21.35 -6.64 7.24
C SER A 124 21.07 -8.07 7.72
N ASP A 125 21.13 -8.33 9.02
CA ASP A 125 21.08 -9.67 9.65
C ASP A 125 19.87 -10.53 9.24
N HIS A 126 18.77 -9.92 8.80
CA HIS A 126 17.60 -10.66 8.28
C HIS A 126 17.93 -11.51 7.06
N THR A 127 19.00 -11.18 6.33
CA THR A 127 19.50 -11.94 5.17
C THR A 127 19.79 -13.40 5.53
N ILE A 128 20.44 -13.63 6.68
CA ILE A 128 20.82 -14.98 7.11
C ILE A 128 19.59 -15.85 7.40
N PHE A 129 18.51 -15.23 7.88
CA PHE A 129 17.25 -15.91 8.15
C PHE A 129 16.45 -16.18 6.87
N LEU A 130 16.52 -15.28 5.88
CA LEU A 130 15.98 -15.53 4.54
C LEU A 130 16.66 -16.74 3.87
N GLU A 131 17.96 -16.94 4.05
CA GLU A 131 18.67 -18.12 3.54
C GLU A 131 18.19 -19.44 4.16
N LYS A 132 17.57 -19.39 5.35
CA LYS A 132 17.02 -20.55 6.06
C LYS A 132 15.51 -20.73 5.88
N ASP A 133 14.92 -20.05 4.89
CA ASP A 133 13.46 -20.07 4.66
C ASP A 133 12.65 -19.61 5.89
N ILE A 134 13.20 -18.69 6.69
CA ILE A 134 12.49 -18.11 7.83
C ILE A 134 11.81 -16.81 7.36
N PRO A 135 10.50 -16.60 7.64
CA PRO A 135 9.82 -15.33 7.42
C PRO A 135 10.54 -14.17 8.11
N VAL A 136 10.89 -13.12 7.36
CA VAL A 136 11.49 -11.91 7.95
C VAL A 136 10.76 -10.64 7.53
N LEU A 137 10.77 -9.64 8.40
CA LEU A 137 10.37 -8.28 8.09
C LEU A 137 11.45 -7.33 8.60
N LEU A 138 11.96 -6.45 7.76
CA LEU A 138 12.90 -5.41 8.19
C LEU A 138 12.18 -4.05 8.18
N LEU A 139 12.27 -3.34 9.32
CA LEU A 139 11.85 -1.95 9.45
C LEU A 139 13.10 -1.05 9.47
N SER A 140 13.17 -0.11 8.53
CA SER A 140 14.32 0.80 8.42
C SER A 140 13.94 2.20 7.95
N THR A 141 14.68 3.20 8.40
CA THR A 141 14.59 4.58 7.88
C THR A 141 15.52 4.82 6.68
N GLY A 142 16.31 3.81 6.32
CA GLY A 142 17.24 3.81 5.20
C GLY A 142 18.47 4.69 5.44
N GLU A 143 19.33 4.75 4.42
CA GLU A 143 20.58 5.51 4.48
C GLU A 143 20.36 7.03 4.67
N HIS A 144 21.38 7.68 5.23
CA HIS A 144 21.46 9.12 5.44
C HIS A 144 22.88 9.63 5.23
N GLU A 145 23.04 10.95 5.14
CA GLU A 145 24.31 11.60 4.78
C GLU A 145 25.47 11.35 5.77
N ASN A 146 25.15 10.97 7.00
CA ASN A 146 26.11 10.64 8.05
C ASN A 146 26.42 9.14 8.15
N TYR A 147 25.74 8.29 7.37
CA TYR A 147 25.90 6.84 7.47
C TYR A 147 27.36 6.41 7.26
N HIS A 148 27.87 5.54 8.13
CA HIS A 148 29.27 5.10 8.20
C HIS A 148 30.29 6.24 8.39
N ARG A 149 29.90 7.31 9.10
CA ARG A 149 30.80 8.44 9.40
C ARG A 149 30.81 8.74 10.89
N PRO A 150 31.92 9.27 11.43
CA PRO A 150 31.98 9.74 12.82
C PRO A 150 30.96 10.83 13.17
N SER A 151 30.31 11.43 12.18
CA SER A 151 29.25 12.42 12.36
C SER A 151 27.86 11.80 12.56
N ASP A 152 27.73 10.47 12.50
CA ASP A 152 26.51 9.78 12.92
C ASP A 152 26.47 9.70 14.45
N ASP A 153 25.68 10.59 15.06
CA ASP A 153 25.76 10.88 16.49
C ASP A 153 24.36 11.04 17.09
N ALA A 154 24.25 10.92 18.41
CA ALA A 154 22.99 10.80 19.14
C ALA A 154 22.09 12.03 19.05
N HIS A 155 22.66 13.24 18.94
CA HIS A 155 21.90 14.51 18.88
C HIS A 155 21.02 14.65 17.62
N LEU A 156 21.19 13.72 16.70
CA LEU A 156 20.72 13.74 15.34
C LEU A 156 19.54 12.74 15.18
N ILE A 157 19.19 12.04 16.27
CA ILE A 157 18.13 11.03 16.38
C ILE A 157 16.73 11.67 16.47
N ASP A 158 15.80 11.14 15.68
CA ASP A 158 14.37 11.45 15.74
C ASP A 158 13.65 10.51 16.72
N ASN A 159 13.61 10.92 17.99
CA ASN A 159 12.91 10.17 19.04
C ASN A 159 11.40 10.00 18.78
N SER A 160 10.76 10.96 18.11
CA SER A 160 9.32 10.85 17.79
C SER A 160 9.07 9.77 16.75
N GLY A 161 9.93 9.74 15.72
CA GLY A 161 9.95 8.70 14.70
C GLY A 161 10.21 7.32 15.28
N ILE A 162 11.25 7.17 16.10
CA ILE A 162 11.56 5.90 16.77
C ILE A 162 10.36 5.41 17.59
N ASN A 163 9.76 6.28 18.41
CA ASN A 163 8.61 5.91 19.23
C ASN A 163 7.48 5.30 18.39
N ARG A 164 7.20 5.85 17.21
CA ARG A 164 6.17 5.32 16.29
C ARG A 164 6.59 3.96 15.71
N ILE A 165 7.86 3.80 15.34
CA ILE A 165 8.41 2.54 14.80
C ILE A 165 8.40 1.43 15.86
N VAL A 166 8.83 1.71 17.09
CA VAL A 166 8.86 0.72 18.18
C VAL A 166 7.43 0.30 18.56
N ARG A 167 6.45 1.21 18.54
CA ARG A 167 5.03 0.87 18.73
C ARG A 167 4.52 -0.09 17.67
N LEU A 168 4.85 0.16 16.40
CA LEU A 168 4.54 -0.76 15.30
C LEU A 168 5.21 -2.12 15.52
N ALA A 169 6.50 -2.15 15.84
CA ALA A 169 7.26 -3.38 16.10
C ALA A 169 6.67 -4.18 17.28
N PHE A 170 6.29 -3.50 18.36
CA PHE A 170 5.61 -4.10 19.51
C PHE A 170 4.28 -4.76 19.11
N GLY A 171 3.43 -4.06 18.36
CA GLY A 171 2.16 -4.61 17.87
C GLY A 171 2.37 -5.86 17.01
N LEU A 172 3.36 -5.82 16.11
CA LEU A 172 3.72 -6.95 15.26
C LEU A 172 4.21 -8.15 16.07
N VAL A 173 5.17 -7.95 16.98
CA VAL A 173 5.72 -9.03 17.82
C VAL A 173 4.63 -9.64 18.69
N ASN A 174 3.76 -8.82 19.30
CA ASN A 174 2.67 -9.30 20.13
C ASN A 174 1.62 -10.11 19.34
N ASP A 175 1.26 -9.69 18.12
CA ASP A 175 0.35 -10.42 17.24
C ASP A 175 0.96 -11.76 16.79
N LEU A 176 2.23 -11.75 16.36
CA LEU A 176 2.98 -12.96 16.01
C LEU A 176 3.04 -13.96 17.15
N ALA A 177 3.25 -13.48 18.37
CA ALA A 177 3.35 -14.34 19.54
C ALA A 177 1.99 -14.95 19.96
N ASN A 178 0.86 -14.33 19.61
CA ASN A 178 -0.47 -14.72 20.13
C ASN A 178 -1.45 -15.29 19.09
N ARG A 179 -1.20 -15.09 17.80
CA ARG A 179 -2.04 -15.62 16.71
C ARG A 179 -2.09 -17.15 16.68
N ASP A 180 -3.17 -17.72 16.15
CA ASP A 180 -3.28 -19.19 16.05
C ASP A 180 -2.31 -19.80 15.04
N GLU A 181 -2.19 -19.18 13.86
CA GLU A 181 -1.35 -19.66 12.76
C GLU A 181 -0.05 -18.87 12.65
N THR A 182 1.08 -19.58 12.53
CA THR A 182 2.38 -18.97 12.26
C THR A 182 2.48 -18.48 10.82
N LEU A 183 3.35 -17.52 10.57
CA LEU A 183 3.69 -17.13 9.21
C LEU A 183 4.36 -18.29 8.49
N ARG A 184 4.12 -18.36 7.18
CA ARG A 184 4.76 -19.33 6.28
C ARG A 184 5.63 -18.59 5.29
N PHE A 185 6.88 -19.02 5.17
CA PHE A 185 7.81 -18.45 4.22
C PHE A 185 7.33 -18.66 2.79
N ARG A 186 7.51 -17.64 1.96
CA ARG A 186 7.09 -17.64 0.56
C ARG A 186 8.32 -17.67 -0.34
N ALA A 187 8.69 -18.86 -0.80
CA ALA A 187 9.83 -19.05 -1.72
C ALA A 187 9.71 -18.23 -3.02
N ALA A 188 8.49 -17.90 -3.45
CA ALA A 188 8.26 -17.04 -4.61
C ALA A 188 8.88 -15.64 -4.45
N ALA A 189 9.02 -15.14 -3.21
CA ALA A 189 9.60 -13.83 -2.92
C ALA A 189 11.01 -13.64 -3.48
N ARG A 190 11.80 -14.72 -3.60
CA ARG A 190 13.16 -14.68 -4.18
C ARG A 190 13.19 -14.30 -5.66
N LYS A 191 12.05 -14.41 -6.36
CA LYS A 191 11.90 -14.07 -7.78
C LYS A 191 11.13 -12.76 -7.99
N GLU A 192 10.62 -12.17 -6.91
CA GLU A 192 9.87 -10.93 -6.93
C GLU A 192 10.79 -9.74 -6.73
N ASN A 193 10.49 -8.62 -7.38
CA ASN A 193 11.23 -7.36 -7.29
C ASN A 193 10.37 -6.21 -7.84
N GLU A 194 10.91 -4.99 -7.78
CA GLU A 194 10.28 -3.76 -8.23
C GLU A 194 9.98 -3.77 -9.74
N LYS A 195 10.76 -4.52 -10.54
CA LYS A 195 10.47 -4.67 -11.98
C LYS A 195 9.21 -5.49 -12.19
N LEU A 196 9.06 -6.60 -11.49
CA LEU A 196 7.83 -7.40 -11.53
C LEU A 196 6.64 -6.61 -11.02
N GLN A 197 6.81 -5.86 -9.91
CA GLN A 197 5.78 -4.96 -9.39
C GLN A 197 5.30 -3.97 -10.46
N LYS A 198 6.23 -3.26 -11.13
CA LYS A 198 5.92 -2.31 -12.19
C LYS A 198 5.22 -2.98 -13.38
N GLN A 199 5.64 -4.19 -13.76
CA GLN A 199 4.99 -4.95 -14.83
C GLN A 199 3.55 -5.33 -14.47
N LEU A 200 3.30 -5.74 -13.22
CA LEU A 200 1.95 -6.07 -12.74
C LEU A 200 1.08 -4.82 -12.60
N ASP A 201 1.66 -3.68 -12.21
CA ASP A 201 0.97 -2.39 -12.14
C ASP A 201 0.67 -1.83 -13.55
N ALA A 202 1.54 -2.07 -14.53
CA ALA A 202 1.36 -1.61 -15.91
C ALA A 202 0.26 -2.35 -16.69
N ARG A 203 -0.29 -3.45 -16.16
CA ARG A 203 -1.45 -4.16 -16.75
C ARG A 203 -2.78 -3.43 -16.55
N VAL A 204 -2.79 -2.32 -15.81
CA VAL A 204 -3.92 -1.37 -15.81
C VAL A 204 -3.98 -0.72 -17.20
N PRO A 205 -5.16 -0.62 -17.86
CA PRO A 205 -5.26 -0.09 -19.22
C PRO A 205 -4.60 1.30 -19.32
N GLN A 206 -3.59 1.43 -20.17
CA GLN A 206 -3.06 2.75 -20.50
C GLN A 206 -4.18 3.56 -21.16
N LEU A 207 -4.46 4.74 -20.61
CA LEU A 207 -5.44 5.66 -21.18
C LEU A 207 -5.00 6.03 -22.59
N ALA A 208 -5.86 5.76 -23.57
CA ALA A 208 -5.57 6.05 -24.96
C ALA A 208 -5.77 7.55 -25.23
N ASP A 209 -4.94 8.13 -26.09
CA ASP A 209 -5.21 9.47 -26.63
C ASP A 209 -6.33 9.37 -27.68
N ARG A 210 -7.59 9.42 -27.20
CA ARG A 210 -8.79 9.30 -28.04
C ARG A 210 -9.20 10.59 -28.73
N LEU A 211 -8.68 11.74 -28.27
CA LEU A 211 -9.09 13.06 -28.72
C LEU A 211 -8.00 13.75 -29.57
N GLY A 212 -6.72 13.54 -29.27
CA GLY A 212 -5.61 14.22 -29.95
C GLY A 212 -5.43 15.67 -29.52
N ALA A 213 -5.70 15.98 -28.25
CA ALA A 213 -5.54 17.30 -27.67
C ALA A 213 -4.81 17.22 -26.33
N SER A 214 -4.19 18.32 -25.91
CA SER A 214 -3.61 18.48 -24.59
C SER A 214 -4.26 19.67 -23.90
N TRP A 215 -4.36 19.61 -22.57
CA TRP A 215 -5.04 20.62 -21.77
C TRP A 215 -4.30 20.95 -20.47
N GLN A 216 -4.74 22.01 -19.81
CA GLN A 216 -4.25 22.39 -18.49
C GLN A 216 -4.67 21.35 -17.45
N LYS A 217 -3.72 20.87 -16.65
CA LYS A 217 -4.00 19.90 -15.57
C LYS A 217 -4.75 20.53 -14.39
N GLN A 218 -4.36 21.75 -14.02
CA GLN A 218 -4.99 22.46 -12.90
C GLN A 218 -6.37 23.01 -13.30
N PRO A 219 -7.36 22.95 -12.39
CA PRO A 219 -8.67 23.57 -12.58
C PRO A 219 -8.53 25.05 -12.93
N SER A 220 -9.32 25.53 -13.88
CA SER A 220 -9.40 26.97 -14.10
C SER A 220 -10.35 27.60 -13.09
N GLN A 221 -10.02 28.79 -12.55
CA GLN A 221 -10.91 29.53 -11.63
C GLN A 221 -12.28 29.88 -12.25
N ALA A 222 -12.40 29.80 -13.57
CA ALA A 222 -13.62 30.09 -14.33
C ALA A 222 -14.47 28.83 -14.62
N GLY A 223 -14.12 27.67 -14.05
CA GLY A 223 -14.69 26.36 -14.40
C GLY A 223 -14.23 25.87 -15.78
N GLY A 224 -14.25 24.56 -16.02
CA GLY A 224 -13.74 24.00 -17.28
C GLY A 224 -12.23 23.98 -17.39
N VAL A 225 -11.79 23.32 -18.46
CA VAL A 225 -10.39 23.01 -18.75
C VAL A 225 -9.96 23.63 -20.08
N ARG A 226 -8.83 24.33 -20.09
CA ARG A 226 -8.31 25.01 -21.28
C ARG A 226 -7.46 24.08 -22.13
N VAL A 227 -7.77 24.01 -23.42
CA VAL A 227 -6.98 23.31 -24.44
C VAL A 227 -5.68 24.05 -24.69
N THR A 228 -4.55 23.40 -24.45
CA THR A 228 -3.19 23.96 -24.64
C THR A 228 -2.60 23.57 -25.98
N ARG A 229 -3.00 22.42 -26.53
CA ARG A 229 -2.53 21.91 -27.82
C ARG A 229 -3.61 21.11 -28.52
N VAL A 230 -3.68 21.23 -29.85
CA VAL A 230 -4.50 20.37 -30.71
C VAL A 230 -3.58 19.78 -31.77
N VAL A 231 -3.59 18.47 -31.93
CA VAL A 231 -2.74 17.76 -32.90
C VAL A 231 -3.44 17.71 -34.25
N TYR A 232 -2.70 17.95 -35.34
CA TYR A 232 -3.25 17.90 -36.70
C TYR A 232 -3.73 16.49 -37.06
N ASN A 233 -4.82 16.41 -37.84
CA ASN A 233 -5.43 15.17 -38.32
C ASN A 233 -5.91 14.20 -37.21
N THR A 234 -6.34 14.75 -36.07
CA THR A 234 -6.93 14.02 -34.94
C THR A 234 -8.40 14.40 -34.76
N PRO A 235 -9.18 13.68 -33.94
CA PRO A 235 -10.57 14.03 -33.66
C PRO A 235 -10.76 15.50 -33.25
N ALA A 236 -9.89 16.00 -32.36
CA ALA A 236 -9.92 17.40 -31.94
C ALA A 236 -9.78 18.39 -33.11
N SER A 237 -8.80 18.21 -33.99
CA SER A 237 -8.61 19.14 -35.11
C SER A 237 -9.70 19.01 -36.17
N ARG A 238 -10.17 17.80 -36.47
CA ARG A 238 -11.24 17.56 -37.45
C ARG A 238 -12.58 18.16 -37.00
N SER A 239 -12.84 18.14 -35.70
CA SER A 239 -14.02 18.74 -35.07
C SER A 239 -13.85 20.21 -34.71
N GLN A 240 -12.83 20.88 -35.26
CA GLN A 240 -12.60 22.32 -35.12
C GLN A 240 -12.33 22.79 -33.68
N LEU A 241 -11.88 21.90 -32.79
CA LEU A 241 -11.34 22.28 -31.49
C LEU A 241 -10.03 23.05 -31.70
N ARG A 242 -9.84 24.13 -30.96
CA ARG A 242 -8.68 25.03 -31.11
C ARG A 242 -7.93 25.18 -29.80
N ARG A 243 -6.63 25.45 -29.92
CA ARG A 243 -5.83 25.92 -28.79
C ARG A 243 -6.49 27.17 -28.19
N GLY A 244 -6.66 27.17 -26.88
CA GLY A 244 -7.29 28.25 -26.12
C GLY A 244 -8.79 28.06 -25.87
N ASP A 245 -9.45 27.11 -26.54
CA ASP A 245 -10.82 26.72 -26.20
C ASP A 245 -10.88 26.20 -24.76
N ARG A 246 -11.97 26.50 -24.07
CA ARG A 246 -12.24 26.04 -22.70
C ARG A 246 -13.40 25.07 -22.72
N ILE A 247 -13.13 23.80 -22.48
CA ILE A 247 -14.13 22.73 -22.43
C ILE A 247 -14.78 22.78 -21.04
N VAL A 248 -16.10 22.97 -21.01
CA VAL A 248 -16.88 23.04 -19.77
C VAL A 248 -17.79 21.83 -19.58
N GLU A 249 -18.11 21.13 -20.68
CA GLU A 249 -18.88 19.90 -20.66
C GLU A 249 -18.33 18.94 -21.71
N PHE A 250 -18.31 17.65 -21.41
CA PHE A 250 -17.91 16.60 -22.33
C PHE A 250 -18.76 15.35 -22.08
N ALA A 251 -19.39 14.82 -23.12
CA ALA A 251 -20.29 13.66 -23.02
C ALA A 251 -21.45 13.84 -22.02
N GLY A 252 -21.97 15.06 -21.84
CA GLY A 252 -23.01 15.35 -20.84
C GLY A 252 -22.48 15.53 -19.41
N HIS A 253 -21.17 15.45 -19.20
CA HIS A 253 -20.54 15.64 -17.89
C HIS A 253 -19.88 17.01 -17.78
N GLU A 254 -20.16 17.73 -16.69
CA GLU A 254 -19.47 18.96 -16.35
C GLU A 254 -17.97 18.69 -16.10
N ILE A 255 -17.12 19.55 -16.65
CA ILE A 255 -15.67 19.43 -16.55
C ILE A 255 -15.15 20.52 -15.63
N GLN A 256 -14.50 20.16 -14.53
CA GLN A 256 -13.91 21.10 -13.57
C GLN A 256 -12.38 20.98 -13.53
N SER A 257 -11.85 19.78 -13.74
CA SER A 257 -10.43 19.45 -13.66
C SER A 257 -9.92 18.73 -14.92
N GLY A 258 -8.60 18.72 -15.09
CA GLY A 258 -7.97 17.97 -16.18
C GLY A 258 -8.21 16.46 -16.08
N ASP A 259 -8.45 15.93 -14.88
CA ASP A 259 -8.74 14.51 -14.65
C ASP A 259 -10.19 14.17 -15.02
N ASP A 260 -11.15 15.07 -14.77
CA ASP A 260 -12.53 14.92 -15.22
C ASP A 260 -12.58 14.78 -16.73
N LEU A 261 -11.86 15.66 -17.44
CA LEU A 261 -11.79 15.62 -18.90
C LEU A 261 -11.09 14.34 -19.40
N THR A 262 -10.04 13.91 -18.71
CA THR A 262 -9.35 12.66 -19.03
C THR A 262 -10.28 11.46 -18.91
N GLY A 263 -11.04 11.39 -17.82
CA GLY A 263 -12.05 10.36 -17.58
C GLY A 263 -13.15 10.38 -18.64
N ALA A 264 -13.74 11.56 -18.89
CA ALA A 264 -14.83 11.74 -19.85
C ALA A 264 -14.42 11.37 -21.29
N VAL A 265 -13.23 11.79 -21.74
CA VAL A 265 -12.70 11.42 -23.07
C VAL A 265 -12.50 9.90 -23.19
N ASN A 266 -12.00 9.26 -22.13
CA ASN A 266 -11.72 7.83 -22.16
C ASN A 266 -12.99 6.99 -22.05
N SER A 267 -14.02 7.40 -21.32
CA SER A 267 -15.28 6.66 -21.16
C SER A 267 -16.34 6.95 -22.22
N ALA A 268 -16.25 8.08 -22.93
CA ALA A 268 -17.26 8.51 -23.89
C ALA A 268 -17.46 7.54 -25.07
N GLN A 269 -18.72 7.32 -25.45
CA GLN A 269 -19.05 6.68 -26.72
C GLN A 269 -18.59 7.52 -27.92
N ASN A 270 -18.55 6.91 -29.09
CA ASN A 270 -18.32 7.63 -30.34
C ASN A 270 -19.58 7.59 -31.21
N PRO A 271 -20.09 8.73 -31.72
CA PRO A 271 -19.62 10.11 -31.52
C PRO A 271 -19.97 10.68 -30.13
N VAL A 272 -19.34 11.81 -29.77
CA VAL A 272 -19.58 12.53 -28.50
C VAL A 272 -19.70 14.04 -28.70
N THR A 273 -20.46 14.70 -27.83
CA THR A 273 -20.58 16.16 -27.80
C THR A 273 -19.69 16.77 -26.71
N ALA A 274 -19.05 17.90 -27.03
CA ALA A 274 -18.37 18.76 -26.07
C ALA A 274 -18.87 20.20 -26.17
N ILE A 275 -19.04 20.86 -25.02
CA ILE A 275 -19.40 22.28 -24.95
C ILE A 275 -18.14 23.09 -24.64
N VAL A 276 -17.84 24.06 -25.50
CA VAL A 276 -16.62 24.86 -25.41
C VAL A 276 -16.88 26.37 -25.43
N TYR A 277 -16.15 27.10 -24.60
CA TYR A 277 -16.05 28.56 -24.69
C TYR A 277 -14.81 28.95 -25.48
N ARG A 278 -15.02 29.74 -26.53
CA ARG A 278 -13.94 30.28 -27.36
C ARG A 278 -13.70 31.74 -27.04
N ALA A 279 -12.42 32.11 -26.89
CA ALA A 279 -12.04 33.50 -26.68
C ALA A 279 -12.64 34.42 -27.76
N GLY A 280 -13.29 35.50 -27.33
CA GLY A 280 -13.97 36.45 -28.22
C GLY A 280 -15.44 36.11 -28.53
N ARG A 281 -15.99 35.00 -28.02
CA ARG A 281 -17.43 34.68 -28.10
C ARG A 281 -18.06 34.62 -26.71
N ARG A 282 -19.28 35.16 -26.59
CA ARG A 282 -20.06 35.13 -25.34
C ARG A 282 -20.83 33.83 -25.17
N GLU A 283 -21.28 33.24 -26.27
CA GLU A 283 -22.05 31.99 -26.25
C GLU A 283 -21.13 30.76 -26.37
N PRO A 284 -21.45 29.67 -25.64
CA PRO A 284 -20.75 28.41 -25.79
C PRO A 284 -21.01 27.79 -27.17
N GLN A 285 -20.05 26.99 -27.65
CA GLN A 285 -20.16 26.23 -28.89
C GLN A 285 -20.28 24.75 -28.58
N GLU A 286 -21.25 24.10 -29.21
CA GLU A 286 -21.38 22.66 -29.22
C GLU A 286 -20.52 22.07 -30.34
N LEU A 287 -19.62 21.15 -30.02
CA LEU A 287 -18.76 20.46 -30.96
C LEU A 287 -19.04 18.95 -30.91
N THR A 288 -19.32 18.35 -32.07
CA THR A 288 -19.41 16.89 -32.23
C THR A 288 -18.03 16.34 -32.57
N LEU A 289 -17.56 15.41 -31.74
CA LEU A 289 -16.23 14.81 -31.77
C LEU A 289 -16.32 13.33 -32.17
N GLU A 290 -15.53 12.95 -33.17
CA GLU A 290 -15.38 11.57 -33.63
C GLU A 290 -14.12 10.94 -33.02
N LEU A 291 -14.22 10.48 -31.77
CA LEU A 291 -13.13 9.90 -31.00
C LEU A 291 -12.54 8.63 -31.63
N THR A 292 -11.23 8.46 -31.47
CA THR A 292 -10.54 7.22 -31.87
C THR A 292 -10.66 6.13 -30.80
N GLY A 293 -10.56 4.88 -31.23
CA GLY A 293 -10.54 3.73 -30.33
C GLY A 293 -11.89 3.43 -29.66
N LYS A 294 -11.89 2.38 -28.83
CA LYS A 294 -13.08 1.97 -28.08
C LYS A 294 -13.13 2.71 -26.74
N PRO A 295 -14.32 3.06 -26.23
CA PRO A 295 -14.47 3.61 -24.90
C PRO A 295 -13.91 2.65 -23.86
N LEU A 296 -13.18 3.21 -22.90
CA LEU A 296 -12.84 2.51 -21.68
C LEU A 296 -14.13 2.29 -20.90
N ARG A 297 -14.53 1.03 -20.76
CA ARG A 297 -15.55 0.67 -19.79
C ARG A 297 -14.92 0.85 -18.41
N LEU A 298 -15.34 1.87 -17.68
CA LEU A 298 -14.97 2.04 -16.27
C LEU A 298 -15.42 0.77 -15.54
N GLY A 299 -14.43 -0.02 -15.12
CA GLY A 299 -14.61 -1.27 -14.42
C GLY A 299 -13.62 -1.33 -13.27
N VAL A 300 -13.96 -2.06 -12.22
CA VAL A 300 -13.02 -2.38 -11.16
C VAL A 300 -12.13 -3.50 -11.68
N THR A 301 -10.85 -3.24 -11.91
CA THR A 301 -9.86 -4.30 -12.06
C THR A 301 -9.35 -4.65 -10.67
N TRP A 302 -9.59 -5.88 -10.21
CA TRP A 302 -8.92 -6.41 -9.03
C TRP A 302 -7.88 -7.43 -9.47
N ARG A 303 -6.84 -7.57 -8.65
CA ARG A 303 -5.88 -8.65 -8.77
C ARG A 303 -5.68 -9.25 -7.38
N VAL A 304 -5.53 -10.56 -7.34
CA VAL A 304 -5.08 -11.22 -6.12
C VAL A 304 -3.58 -10.96 -6.02
N ASP A 305 -3.15 -10.35 -4.92
CA ASP A 305 -1.73 -10.36 -4.58
C ASP A 305 -1.46 -11.68 -3.86
N GLU A 306 -0.67 -12.56 -4.47
CA GLU A 306 -0.36 -13.88 -3.89
C GLU A 306 0.31 -13.77 -2.51
N ALA A 307 0.97 -12.64 -2.21
CA ALA A 307 1.50 -12.35 -0.87
C ALA A 307 0.42 -12.08 0.18
N GLU A 308 -0.77 -11.67 -0.27
CA GLU A 308 -1.92 -11.28 0.54
C GLU A 308 -3.14 -12.07 0.08
N PRO A 309 -3.20 -13.40 0.38
CA PRO A 309 -4.25 -14.29 -0.12
C PRO A 309 -5.65 -13.99 0.45
N VAL A 310 -5.78 -12.97 1.30
CA VAL A 310 -7.06 -12.41 1.75
C VAL A 310 -7.32 -11.15 0.93
N PRO A 311 -8.51 -10.98 0.31
CA PRO A 311 -8.76 -9.89 -0.61
C PRO A 311 -8.46 -8.52 -0.02
N VAL A 312 -7.61 -7.73 -0.69
CA VAL A 312 -7.37 -6.31 -0.39
C VAL A 312 -7.84 -5.49 -1.60
N LEU A 313 -8.85 -4.65 -1.39
CA LEU A 313 -9.36 -3.76 -2.44
C LEU A 313 -8.41 -2.56 -2.62
N ARG A 314 -7.77 -2.44 -3.79
CA ARG A 314 -7.00 -1.26 -4.19
C ARG A 314 -7.90 -0.37 -5.06
N LEU A 315 -8.36 0.76 -4.52
CA LEU A 315 -8.97 1.82 -5.33
C LEU A 315 -7.83 2.71 -5.87
N CYS A 316 -7.68 2.80 -7.19
CA CYS A 316 -6.77 3.75 -7.81
C CYS A 316 -7.52 5.07 -8.06
N GLY A 317 -7.19 6.08 -7.25
CA GLY A 317 -7.59 7.48 -7.37
C GLY A 317 -6.67 8.31 -6.48
N GLU A 318 -6.36 9.54 -6.89
CA GLU A 318 -5.45 10.41 -6.14
C GLU A 318 -5.93 10.61 -4.69
N GLU A 319 -4.98 10.49 -3.77
CA GLU A 319 -5.08 10.85 -2.34
C GLU A 319 -6.22 10.20 -1.52
N ARG A 320 -6.01 8.95 -1.09
CA ARG A 320 -6.19 8.45 0.30
C ARG A 320 -6.17 6.91 0.31
N GLN A 321 -5.31 6.33 1.16
CA GLN A 321 -5.35 4.90 1.46
C GLN A 321 -6.53 4.61 2.38
N LEU A 322 -7.52 3.85 1.92
CA LEU A 322 -8.60 3.31 2.75
C LEU A 322 -8.36 1.82 2.96
N LEU A 323 -7.87 1.46 4.14
CA LEU A 323 -7.94 0.10 4.67
C LEU A 323 -9.34 -0.10 5.25
N LEU A 324 -10.16 -0.93 4.60
CA LEU A 324 -11.42 -1.40 5.16
C LEU A 324 -11.17 -2.77 5.79
N THR A 325 -10.90 -2.80 7.10
CA THR A 325 -11.00 -4.02 7.89
C THR A 325 -12.43 -4.17 8.37
N ASP A 326 -13.07 -5.32 8.14
CA ASP A 326 -14.38 -5.65 8.68
C ASP A 326 -14.32 -5.62 10.23
N GLY A 327 -14.84 -4.54 10.81
CA GLY A 327 -14.92 -4.28 12.24
C GLY A 327 -16.19 -4.86 12.89
N GLN A 328 -16.69 -6.01 12.45
CA GLN A 328 -17.85 -6.67 13.07
C GLN A 328 -17.43 -7.97 13.77
N LYS A 329 -17.49 -7.97 15.11
CA LYS A 329 -17.51 -9.19 15.92
C LYS A 329 -18.79 -9.98 15.59
N HIS A 330 -18.68 -11.05 14.82
CA HIS A 330 -19.72 -12.08 14.76
C HIS A 330 -19.20 -13.40 15.34
N PRO A 331 -19.98 -14.08 16.21
CA PRO A 331 -19.56 -15.34 16.81
C PRO A 331 -19.79 -16.46 15.79
N CYS A 332 -18.73 -16.90 15.11
CA CYS A 332 -18.81 -18.09 14.26
C CYS A 332 -18.27 -19.30 15.02
N ARG A 333 -19.21 -20.19 15.39
CA ARG A 333 -18.99 -21.57 15.79
C ARG A 333 -18.08 -22.27 14.77
N ALA A 334 -17.21 -23.12 15.30
CA ALA A 334 -16.42 -24.07 14.54
C ALA A 334 -17.29 -24.91 13.59
N VAL A 335 -16.95 -24.92 12.31
CA VAL A 335 -17.29 -26.02 11.41
C VAL A 335 -16.01 -26.82 11.24
N GLY A 336 -15.93 -27.93 11.98
CA GLY A 336 -14.86 -28.90 11.86
C GLY A 336 -15.10 -29.82 10.66
N GLN A 337 -13.98 -30.16 10.02
CA GLN A 337 -13.71 -31.38 9.26
C GLN A 337 -14.62 -31.73 8.07
N GLY A 338 -14.12 -31.38 6.89
CA GLY A 338 -14.48 -32.00 5.62
C GLY A 338 -13.50 -31.52 4.55
N GLY A 339 -12.70 -32.43 4.00
CA GLY A 339 -11.72 -32.09 2.95
C GLY A 339 -12.41 -31.68 1.65
N GLY A 340 -11.85 -30.66 0.99
CA GLY A 340 -12.23 -30.21 -0.36
C GLY A 340 -13.08 -28.93 -0.35
N GLN A 341 -12.69 -27.96 -1.19
CA GLN A 341 -13.40 -26.70 -1.51
C GLN A 341 -13.35 -25.56 -0.45
N ILE A 342 -12.15 -25.03 -0.16
CA ILE A 342 -11.98 -23.75 0.58
C ILE A 342 -12.00 -22.54 -0.38
N GLY A 343 -11.79 -22.74 -1.70
CA GLY A 343 -11.80 -21.66 -2.70
C GLY A 343 -13.18 -21.03 -2.91
N ASP A 344 -14.23 -21.85 -2.98
CA ASP A 344 -15.58 -21.40 -3.36
C ASP A 344 -16.29 -20.60 -2.24
N GLU A 345 -15.97 -20.86 -0.97
CA GLU A 345 -16.56 -20.14 0.17
C GLU A 345 -15.90 -18.76 0.41
N ILE A 346 -14.60 -18.63 0.10
CA ILE A 346 -13.87 -17.34 0.15
C ILE A 346 -14.39 -16.40 -0.95
N ASP A 347 -14.71 -16.94 -2.13
CA ASP A 347 -15.33 -16.19 -3.23
C ASP A 347 -16.72 -15.69 -2.84
N ALA A 348 -17.54 -16.50 -2.15
CA ALA A 348 -18.89 -16.09 -1.74
C ALA A 348 -18.89 -15.00 -0.65
N LEU A 349 -17.98 -15.06 0.32
CA LEU A 349 -17.86 -14.05 1.38
C LEU A 349 -17.24 -12.76 0.86
N GLY A 350 -16.20 -12.88 0.02
CA GLY A 350 -15.60 -11.76 -0.72
C GLY A 350 -16.63 -11.07 -1.61
N PHE A 351 -17.48 -11.83 -2.29
CA PHE A 351 -18.57 -11.30 -3.13
C PHE A 351 -19.63 -10.54 -2.31
N ARG A 352 -20.00 -11.01 -1.12
CA ARG A 352 -21.00 -10.31 -0.26
C ARG A 352 -20.47 -8.98 0.26
N ILE A 353 -19.23 -8.94 0.73
CA ILE A 353 -18.58 -7.70 1.20
C ILE A 353 -18.37 -6.74 0.01
N PHE A 354 -17.92 -7.27 -1.13
CA PHE A 354 -17.77 -6.53 -2.38
C PHE A 354 -19.10 -5.98 -2.91
N ALA A 355 -20.20 -6.74 -2.84
CA ALA A 355 -21.54 -6.30 -3.23
C ALA A 355 -22.09 -5.20 -2.30
N GLN A 356 -21.80 -5.25 -1.00
CA GLN A 356 -22.17 -4.18 -0.06
C GLN A 356 -21.37 -2.90 -0.27
N ILE A 357 -20.08 -3.02 -0.60
CA ILE A 357 -19.21 -1.89 -0.96
C ILE A 357 -19.65 -1.31 -2.31
N LEU A 358 -19.93 -2.14 -3.31
CA LEU A 358 -20.52 -1.72 -4.59
C LEU A 358 -21.88 -1.08 -4.40
N ALA A 359 -22.73 -1.55 -3.48
CA ALA A 359 -24.01 -0.89 -3.20
C ALA A 359 -23.81 0.50 -2.59
N LYS A 360 -22.77 0.70 -1.74
CA LYS A 360 -22.40 2.03 -1.20
C LYS A 360 -21.77 2.93 -2.25
N VAL A 361 -20.87 2.40 -3.06
CA VAL A 361 -20.19 3.11 -4.15
C VAL A 361 -21.17 3.45 -5.27
N ALA A 362 -22.07 2.53 -5.65
CA ALA A 362 -23.16 2.77 -6.60
C ALA A 362 -24.16 3.81 -6.10
N LYS A 363 -24.40 3.90 -4.79
CA LYS A 363 -25.24 4.96 -4.20
C LYS A 363 -24.59 6.36 -4.29
N HIS A 364 -23.26 6.42 -4.42
CA HIS A 364 -22.52 7.64 -4.76
C HIS A 364 -22.38 7.86 -6.27
N LEU A 365 -22.27 6.79 -7.06
CA LEU A 365 -22.13 6.82 -8.53
C LEU A 365 -23.46 6.86 -9.29
N GLN A 366 -24.61 6.85 -8.59
CA GLN A 366 -25.96 6.95 -9.17
C GLN A 366 -26.24 8.27 -9.94
N GLN A 367 -25.25 9.17 -10.03
CA GLN A 367 -25.27 10.35 -10.89
C GLN A 367 -24.63 10.13 -12.27
N ILE A 368 -24.12 8.92 -12.57
CA ILE A 368 -23.47 8.61 -13.84
C ILE A 368 -24.32 7.59 -14.62
N GLU A 369 -25.11 8.07 -15.58
CA GLU A 369 -25.80 7.18 -16.53
C GLU A 369 -24.77 6.46 -17.42
N GLY A 370 -24.83 5.12 -17.49
CA GLY A 370 -23.98 4.30 -18.36
C GLY A 370 -22.97 3.37 -17.67
N PHE A 371 -23.03 3.20 -16.35
CA PHE A 371 -22.17 2.27 -15.63
C PHE A 371 -22.57 0.80 -15.90
N PHE A 372 -21.71 0.05 -16.61
CA PHE A 372 -21.84 -1.40 -16.77
C PHE A 372 -20.72 -2.12 -16.04
N LEU A 373 -21.07 -2.89 -15.00
CA LEU A 373 -20.15 -3.81 -14.32
C LEU A 373 -19.84 -4.99 -15.24
N PHE A 374 -18.61 -5.04 -15.75
CA PHE A 374 -18.07 -6.24 -16.38
C PHE A 374 -17.10 -6.93 -15.44
N PHE A 375 -17.39 -8.19 -15.13
CA PHE A 375 -16.51 -9.07 -14.36
C PHE A 375 -15.61 -9.79 -15.35
N ASN A 376 -14.32 -9.45 -15.37
CA ASN A 376 -13.31 -10.27 -16.04
C ASN A 376 -12.26 -10.64 -15.00
N GLN A 377 -12.20 -11.92 -14.67
CA GLN A 377 -11.03 -12.52 -14.04
C GLN A 377 -9.91 -12.51 -15.10
N LEU A 378 -8.80 -11.84 -14.82
CA LEU A 378 -7.61 -11.83 -15.70
C LEU A 378 -6.75 -13.07 -15.47
#